data_AF-A0A1D3L797-F1
#
_entry.id   AF-A0A1D3L797-F1
#
_cell.length_a   1.000
_cell.length_b   1.000
_cell.length_c   1.000
_cell.angle_alpha   90.00
_cell.angle_beta   90.00
_cell.angle_gamma   90.00
#
_symmetry.space_group_name_H-M   'P 1'
#
loop_
_entity.id
_entity.type
_entity.pdbx_description
1 polymer ?
#
loop_
_entity_poly.entity_id
_entity_poly.type
_entity_poly.pdbx_seq_one_letter_code
_entity_poly.pdbx_strand_id
1 'polypeptide(L)'
;MHIQLPIVSDDTTIIVYASSDVNDYNSVNKKKYTNTILESANSFKPKIYSEKDIRNGELTRMFVNLSGFIIQKKGIALILPISTL
;
A
#
# COMPACT_ATOMS: atom_id res chain seq x y z
N MET A 1 3.06 6.90 -2.55
CA MET A 1 2.51 5.71 -1.88
C MET A 1 1.21 6.12 -1.21
N HIS A 2 0.09 5.52 -1.61
CA HIS A 2 -1.21 5.69 -0.95
C HIS A 2 -1.44 4.48 -0.02
N ILE A 3 -1.85 4.73 1.21
CA ILE A 3 -2.18 3.69 2.18
C ILE A 3 -3.69 3.74 2.42
N GLN A 4 -4.35 2.61 2.24
CA GLN A 4 -5.74 2.44 2.65
C GLN A 4 -5.80 1.33 3.71
N LEU A 5 -6.55 1.59 4.78
CA LEU A 5 -6.82 0.64 5.86
C LEU A 5 -8.30 0.24 5.84
N PRO A 6 -8.71 -0.72 5.00
CA PRO A 6 -10.04 -1.28 5.12
C PRO A 6 -10.12 -2.21 6.34
N ILE A 7 -10.98 -1.85 7.29
CA ILE A 7 -11.46 -2.78 8.31
C ILE A 7 -12.49 -3.68 7.62
N VAL A 8 -12.23 -4.99 7.62
CA VAL A 8 -13.10 -5.97 6.94
C VAL A 8 -14.02 -6.68 7.93
N SER A 9 -13.52 -6.92 9.14
CA SER A 9 -14.29 -7.41 10.29
C SER A 9 -13.53 -7.13 11.59
N ASP A 10 -14.16 -7.34 12.75
CA ASP A 10 -13.54 -7.11 14.07
C ASP A 10 -12.21 -7.86 14.27
N ASP A 11 -12.06 -9.02 13.62
CA ASP A 11 -10.87 -9.87 13.74
C ASP A 11 -9.96 -9.81 12.50
N THR A 12 -10.32 -9.07 11.45
CA THR A 12 -9.54 -8.99 10.20
C THR A 12 -9.27 -7.55 9.78
N THR A 13 -7.98 -7.20 9.79
CA THR A 13 -7.47 -5.94 9.24
C THR A 13 -6.73 -6.21 7.94
N ILE A 14 -7.00 -5.41 6.91
CA ILE A 14 -6.21 -5.41 5.68
C ILE A 14 -5.42 -4.10 5.63
N ILE A 15 -4.13 -4.19 5.33
CA ILE A 15 -3.27 -3.04 5.05
C ILE A 15 -2.87 -3.11 3.59
N VAL A 16 -3.23 -2.09 2.82
CA VAL A 16 -2.98 -2.06 1.37
C VAL A 16 -2.08 -0.88 1.00
N TYR A 17 -1.06 -1.17 0.20
CA TYR A 17 -0.18 -0.21 -0.45
C TYR A 17 -0.43 -0.24 -1.95
N ALA A 18 -0.59 0.95 -2.52
CA ALA A 18 -0.69 1.14 -3.96
C ALA A 18 0.15 2.33 -4.40
N SER A 19 0.83 2.18 -5.54
CA SER A 19 1.44 3.30 -6.23
C SER A 19 0.36 4.21 -6.80
N SER A 20 0.67 5.51 -6.82
CA SER A 20 -0.14 6.55 -7.45
C SER A 20 0.77 7.46 -8.28
N ASP A 21 0.16 8.38 -9.03
CA ASP A 21 0.87 9.35 -9.88
C ASP A 21 1.54 10.44 -9.03
N VAL A 22 2.73 10.14 -8.50
CA VAL A 22 3.51 11.06 -7.65
C VAL A 22 4.24 12.08 -8.52
N ASN A 23 4.15 13.36 -8.15
CA ASN A 23 5.00 14.40 -8.72
C ASN A 23 6.29 14.54 -7.88
N ASP A 24 7.38 13.97 -8.40
CA ASP A 24 8.73 13.96 -7.82
C ASP A 24 9.65 15.06 -8.39
N TYR A 25 9.10 15.97 -9.21
CA TYR A 25 9.85 16.99 -9.94
C TYR A 25 10.98 16.46 -10.84
N ASN A 26 10.94 15.19 -11.26
CA ASN A 26 11.85 14.63 -12.25
C ASN A 26 11.76 15.38 -13.57
N SER A 27 12.84 16.05 -13.99
CA SER A 27 12.90 16.90 -15.19
C SER A 27 12.92 16.11 -16.49
N VAL A 28 13.41 14.88 -16.46
CA VAL A 28 13.62 14.01 -17.64
C VAL A 28 12.39 13.14 -17.90
N ASN A 29 11.92 12.39 -16.88
CA ASN A 29 10.80 11.47 -17.02
C ASN A 29 9.49 12.09 -16.47
N LYS A 30 8.64 12.57 -17.37
CA LYS A 30 7.32 13.14 -17.05
C LYS A 30 6.16 12.16 -17.29
N LYS A 31 6.45 10.87 -17.52
CA LYS A 31 5.41 9.85 -17.75
C LYS A 31 4.53 9.70 -16.50
N LYS A 32 3.22 9.83 -16.71
CA LYS A 32 2.22 9.60 -15.67
C LYS A 32 2.04 8.11 -15.42
N TYR A 33 1.70 7.77 -14.18
CA TYR A 33 1.34 6.40 -13.81
C TYR A 33 -0.16 6.31 -13.48
N THR A 34 -0.80 5.26 -13.98
CA THR A 34 -2.18 4.91 -13.65
C THR A 34 -2.17 3.52 -13.03
N ASN A 35 -2.70 3.41 -11.82
CA ASN A 35 -2.96 2.14 -11.18
C ASN A 35 -4.17 1.47 -11.83
N THR A 36 -4.02 0.24 -12.29
CA THR A 36 -5.07 -0.51 -12.98
C THR A 36 -5.93 -1.38 -12.06
N ILE A 37 -5.55 -1.51 -10.78
CA ILE A 37 -6.25 -2.37 -9.80
C ILE A 37 -7.07 -1.52 -8.82
N LEU A 38 -6.48 -0.44 -8.29
CA LEU A 38 -7.11 0.43 -7.31
C LEU A 38 -7.37 1.82 -7.92
N GLU A 39 -8.56 2.00 -8.49
CA GLU A 39 -8.93 3.26 -9.15
C GLU A 39 -8.85 4.49 -8.23
N SER A 40 -9.21 4.33 -6.95
CA SER A 40 -9.13 5.43 -5.97
C SER A 40 -7.71 5.98 -5.80
N ALA A 41 -6.67 5.15 -5.99
CA ALA A 41 -5.28 5.59 -5.93
C ALA A 41 -4.93 6.59 -7.03
N ASN A 42 -5.64 6.57 -8.17
CA ASN A 42 -5.41 7.49 -9.29
C ASN A 42 -5.82 8.94 -8.96
N SER A 43 -6.66 9.13 -7.94
CA SER A 43 -7.04 10.46 -7.45
C SER A 43 -5.99 11.04 -6.49
N PHE A 44 -5.14 10.21 -5.90
CA PHE A 44 -4.12 10.64 -4.94
C PHE A 44 -2.80 10.98 -5.63
N LYS A 45 -2.56 12.28 -5.89
CA LYS A 45 -1.38 12.77 -6.63
C LYS A 45 -0.50 13.66 -5.77
N PRO A 46 0.26 13.09 -4.81
CA PRO A 46 1.09 13.90 -3.92
C PRO A 46 2.24 14.54 -4.69
N LYS A 47 2.64 15.73 -4.24
CA LYS A 47 3.89 16.38 -4.65
C LYS A 47 4.94 16.11 -3.57
N ILE A 48 6.10 15.60 -3.96
CA ILE A 48 7.21 15.33 -3.05
C ILE A 48 8.46 16.10 -3.52
N TYR A 49 9.23 16.61 -2.58
CA TYR A 49 10.54 17.20 -2.87
C TYR A 49 11.58 16.10 -2.83
N SER A 50 11.91 15.57 -4.00
CA SER A 50 12.86 14.47 -4.15
C SER A 50 14.32 14.94 -4.24
N GLU A 51 15.22 14.00 -3.99
CA GLU A 51 16.67 14.19 -4.15
C GLU A 51 17.07 14.48 -5.60
N LYS A 52 18.31 14.94 -5.78
CA LYS A 52 18.79 15.47 -7.07
C LYS A 52 18.82 14.40 -8.16
N ASP A 53 19.25 13.19 -7.83
CA ASP A 53 19.29 12.03 -8.72
C ASP A 53 17.90 11.63 -9.25
N ILE A 54 16.87 11.65 -8.39
CA ILE A 54 15.47 11.47 -8.79
C ILE A 54 15.02 12.61 -9.69
N ARG A 55 15.32 13.86 -9.29
CA ARG A 55 14.94 15.05 -10.05
C ARG A 55 15.63 15.13 -11.42
N ASN A 56 16.83 14.57 -11.54
CA ASN A 56 17.59 14.47 -12.78
C ASN A 56 17.24 13.24 -13.62
N GLY A 57 16.41 12.33 -13.11
CA GLY A 57 16.04 11.10 -13.80
C GLY A 57 17.15 10.05 -13.87
N GLU A 58 18.12 10.11 -12.95
CA GLU A 58 19.19 9.12 -12.80
C GLU A 58 18.65 7.81 -12.20
N LEU A 59 17.54 7.89 -11.45
CA LEU A 59 16.84 6.73 -10.90
C LEU A 59 15.57 6.36 -11.69
N THR A 60 15.39 5.06 -11.92
CA THR A 60 14.20 4.51 -12.56
C THR A 60 13.05 4.41 -11.56
N ARG A 61 11.86 4.92 -11.94
CA ARG A 61 10.66 4.77 -11.11
C ARG A 61 10.21 3.31 -11.03
N MET A 62 9.92 2.86 -9.82
CA MET A 62 9.31 1.56 -9.55
C MET A 62 7.86 1.76 -9.09
N PHE A 63 6.95 0.96 -9.64
CA PHE A 63 5.54 1.01 -9.29
C PHE A 63 5.06 -0.33 -8.80
N VAL A 64 4.20 -0.30 -7.78
CA VAL A 64 3.50 -1.46 -7.23
C VAL A 64 2.02 -1.23 -7.44
N ASN A 65 1.38 -2.08 -8.24
CA ASN A 65 -0.06 -1.97 -8.49
C ASN A 65 -0.85 -2.23 -7.19
N LEU A 66 -0.52 -3.30 -6.47
CA LEU A 66 -1.11 -3.63 -5.17
C LEU A 66 -0.16 -4.50 -4.37
N SER A 67 0.08 -4.16 -3.12
CA SER A 67 0.74 -5.03 -2.14
C SER A 67 0.17 -4.77 -0.75
N GLY A 68 0.41 -5.66 0.21
CA GLY A 68 -0.19 -5.49 1.52
C GLY A 68 -0.16 -6.72 2.39
N PHE A 69 -0.89 -6.63 3.50
CA PHE A 69 -1.03 -7.69 4.48
C PHE A 69 -2.49 -7.89 4.84
N ILE A 70 -2.84 -9.14 5.11
CA ILE A 70 -4.08 -9.50 5.78
C ILE A 70 -3.67 -9.98 7.17
N ILE A 71 -4.10 -9.26 8.19
CA ILE A 71 -3.83 -9.56 9.58
C ILE A 71 -5.12 -10.11 10.17
N GLN A 72 -5.10 -11.38 10.54
CA GLN A 72 -6.22 -12.06 11.18
C GLN A 72 -5.90 -12.35 12.63
N LYS A 73 -6.71 -11.82 13.54
CA LYS A 73 -6.73 -12.23 14.93
C LYS A 73 -7.34 -13.62 15.01
N LYS A 74 -6.57 -14.60 15.47
CA LYS A 74 -7.10 -15.92 15.81
C LYS A 74 -7.53 -15.91 17.28
N GLY A 75 -8.69 -16.50 17.55
CA GLY A 75 -9.15 -16.72 18.91
C GLY A 75 -8.18 -17.60 19.71
N ILE A 76 -8.29 -17.54 21.04
CA ILE A 76 -7.60 -18.49 21.93
C ILE A 76 -8.27 -19.85 21.74
N ALA A 77 -7.50 -20.89 21.43
CA ALA A 77 -8.01 -22.26 21.49
C ALA A 77 -8.37 -22.55 22.96
N LEU A 78 -9.66 -22.61 23.27
CA LEU A 78 -10.13 -23.10 24.57
C LEU A 78 -9.85 -24.60 24.62
N ILE A 79 -8.69 -24.96 25.17
CA ILE A 79 -8.45 -26.34 25.61
C ILE A 79 -9.33 -26.51 26.86
N LEU A 80 -10.53 -27.06 26.66
CA LEU A 80 -11.34 -27.50 27.79
C LEU A 80 -10.57 -28.61 28.49
N PRO A 81 -10.26 -28.50 29.79
CA PRO A 81 -9.77 -29.66 30.52
C PRO A 81 -10.86 -30.72 30.43
N ILE A 82 -10.49 -31.91 29.95
CA ILE A 82 -11.30 -33.11 30.11
C ILE A 82 -11.38 -33.31 31.62
N SER A 83 -12.42 -32.81 32.25
CA SER A 83 -12.74 -33.18 33.62
C SER A 83 -13.15 -34.64 33.57
N THR A 84 -12.24 -35.51 33.99
CA THR A 84 -12.55 -36.90 34.29
C THR A 84 -13.60 -36.94 35.40
N LEU A 85 -14.81 -37.38 35.05
CA LEU A 85 -15.73 -38.05 35.97
C LEU A 85 -16.46 -39.16 35.21
#